data_AF-A0A735B8F0-F1
#
_entry.id   AF-A0A735B8F0-F1
#
_cell.length_a   1.000
_cell.length_b   1.000
_cell.length_c   1.000
_cell.angle_alpha   90.00
_cell.angle_beta   90.00
_cell.angle_gamma   90.00
#
_symmetry.space_group_name_H-M   'P 1'
#
loop_
_entity.id
_entity.type
_entity.pdbx_description
1 polymer ?
#
loop_
_entity_poly.entity_id
_entity_poly.type
_entity_poly.pdbx_seq_one_letter_code
_entity_poly.pdbx_strand_id
1 'polypeptide(L)'
;MNQIKSMNINKLLLDVDNPRFPTSAENQRDAIAKMLELQYERIYRLAKDIVAKGLDPSENILVYPSEEEDGFFIVAEGNRRVTALKLLLSPKLAPNERARKAFEKL
;
A
#
# COMPACT_ATOMS: atom_id res chain seq x y z
N MET A 1 7.70 16.52 -17.12
CA MET A 1 8.98 15.87 -16.73
C MET A 1 8.70 14.96 -15.55
N ASN A 2 9.09 13.69 -15.63
CA ASN A 2 8.99 12.75 -14.52
C ASN A 2 10.14 13.03 -13.52
N GLN A 3 9.85 13.02 -12.22
CA GLN A 3 10.83 13.28 -11.16
C GLN A 3 10.76 12.18 -10.10
N ILE A 4 11.92 11.71 -9.63
CA ILE A 4 12.02 10.82 -8.48
C ILE A 4 12.20 11.68 -7.23
N LYS A 5 11.35 11.48 -6.22
CA LYS A 5 11.39 12.23 -4.96
C LYS A 5 11.09 11.29 -3.79
N SER A 6 11.73 11.55 -2.65
CA SER A 6 11.33 10.94 -1.39
C SER A 6 10.02 11.58 -0.90
N MET A 7 9.08 10.77 -0.43
CA MET A 7 7.77 11.20 0.01
C MET A 7 7.35 10.47 1.28
N ASN A 8 6.60 11.15 2.15
CA ASN A 8 6.00 10.51 3.31
C ASN A 8 4.88 9.54 2.86
N ILE A 9 4.94 8.29 3.30
CA ILE A 9 3.96 7.24 2.99
C ILE A 9 2.51 7.61 3.36
N ASN A 10 2.33 8.50 4.34
CA ASN A 10 1.02 8.99 4.74
C ASN A 10 0.38 9.92 3.70
N LYS A 11 1.16 10.47 2.76
CA LYS A 11 0.67 11.26 1.63
C LYS A 11 0.30 10.41 0.41
N LEU A 12 0.53 9.10 0.47
CA LEU A 12 0.16 8.18 -0.60
C LEU A 12 -1.20 7.55 -0.34
N LEU A 13 -2.08 7.61 -1.33
CA LEU A 13 -3.39 6.98 -1.34
C LEU A 13 -3.33 5.77 -2.27
N LEU A 14 -3.88 4.64 -1.82
CA LEU A 14 -4.13 3.52 -2.71
C LEU A 14 -5.17 3.92 -3.75
N ASP A 15 -4.99 3.42 -4.95
CA ASP A 15 -5.99 3.57 -6.02
C ASP A 15 -7.24 2.76 -5.67
N VAL A 16 -8.35 3.44 -5.41
CA VAL A 16 -9.63 2.80 -5.06
C VAL A 16 -10.27 2.14 -6.28
N ASP A 17 -9.95 2.60 -7.49
CA ASP A 17 -10.42 2.04 -8.75
C ASP A 17 -9.40 1.05 -9.35
N ASN A 18 -8.55 0.46 -8.50
CA ASN A 18 -7.51 -0.45 -8.96
C ASN A 18 -8.12 -1.55 -9.85
N PRO A 19 -7.66 -1.71 -11.11
CA PRO A 19 -8.24 -2.70 -12.03
C PRO A 19 -8.14 -4.15 -11.57
N ARG A 20 -7.32 -4.42 -10.54
CA ARG A 20 -7.21 -5.75 -9.92
C ARG A 20 -8.37 -6.04 -8.96
N PHE A 21 -9.14 -5.04 -8.54
CA PHE A 21 -10.32 -5.23 -7.71
C PHE A 21 -11.51 -5.67 -8.57
N PRO A 22 -12.30 -6.66 -8.13
CA PRO A 22 -13.55 -7.03 -8.81
C PRO A 22 -14.54 -5.86 -8.89
N THR A 23 -14.52 -4.99 -7.88
CA THR A 23 -15.28 -3.75 -7.78
C THR A 23 -14.41 -2.70 -7.10
N SER A 24 -14.60 -1.42 -7.45
CA SER A 24 -13.90 -0.30 -6.81
C SER A 24 -14.04 -0.35 -5.29
N ALA A 25 -12.99 0.03 -4.58
CA ALA A 25 -13.00 0.16 -3.14
C ALA A 25 -13.79 1.41 -2.72
N GLU A 26 -14.51 1.34 -1.62
CA GLU A 26 -15.29 2.48 -1.13
C GLU A 26 -14.42 3.57 -0.50
N ASN A 27 -13.28 3.18 0.06
CA ASN A 27 -12.34 4.07 0.74
C ASN A 27 -10.98 3.37 0.93
N GLN A 28 -10.02 4.08 1.54
CA GLN A 28 -8.66 3.56 1.77
C GLN A 28 -8.61 2.30 2.65
N ARG A 29 -9.50 2.16 3.66
CA ARG A 29 -9.54 0.94 4.48
C ARG A 29 -10.07 -0.24 3.69
N ASP A 30 -11.12 -0.02 2.90
CA ASP A 30 -11.65 -1.04 2.01
C ASP A 30 -10.62 -1.45 0.94
N ALA A 31 -9.86 -0.49 0.39
CA ALA A 31 -8.78 -0.78 -0.55
C ALA A 31 -7.70 -1.68 0.08
N ILE A 32 -7.29 -1.42 1.33
CA ILE A 32 -6.36 -2.29 2.08
C ILE A 32 -6.97 -3.68 2.29
N ALA A 33 -8.25 -3.75 2.64
CA ALA A 33 -8.95 -5.02 2.87
C ALA A 33 -8.99 -5.86 1.59
N LYS A 34 -9.43 -5.28 0.46
CA LYS A 34 -9.44 -5.93 -0.86
C LYS A 34 -8.05 -6.37 -1.31
N MET A 35 -7.03 -5.52 -1.10
CA MET A 35 -5.64 -5.89 -1.40
C MET A 35 -5.19 -7.12 -0.61
N LEU A 36 -5.50 -7.18 0.68
CA LEU A 36 -5.16 -8.34 1.51
C LEU A 36 -5.98 -9.56 1.12
N GLU A 37 -7.28 -9.43 0.85
CA GLU A 37 -8.12 -10.54 0.40
C GLU A 37 -7.57 -11.20 -0.89
N LEU A 38 -7.21 -10.37 -1.87
CA LEU A 38 -6.78 -10.85 -3.18
C LEU A 38 -5.31 -11.28 -3.21
N GLN A 39 -4.45 -10.69 -2.39
CA GLN A 39 -2.99 -10.79 -2.56
C GLN A 39 -2.20 -10.97 -1.25
N TYR A 40 -2.84 -11.44 -0.17
CA TYR A 40 -2.24 -11.61 1.16
C TYR A 40 -0.78 -12.11 1.14
N GLU A 41 -0.55 -13.31 0.60
CA GLU A 41 0.76 -13.97 0.64
C GLU A 41 1.86 -13.14 -0.04
N ARG A 42 1.52 -12.44 -1.14
CA ARG A 42 2.47 -11.61 -1.87
C ARG A 42 2.80 -10.34 -1.08
N ILE A 43 1.80 -9.71 -0.47
CA ILE A 43 1.98 -8.51 0.35
C ILE A 43 2.75 -8.84 1.62
N TYR A 44 2.42 -9.94 2.29
CA TYR A 44 3.10 -10.35 3.52
C TYR A 44 4.57 -10.74 3.25
N ARG A 45 4.85 -11.46 2.15
CA ARG A 45 6.24 -11.72 1.74
C ARG A 45 7.00 -10.43 1.47
N LEU A 46 6.39 -9.49 0.75
CA LEU A 46 7.01 -8.19 0.48
C LEU A 46 7.29 -7.43 1.77
N ALA A 47 6.36 -7.44 2.74
CA ALA A 47 6.55 -6.82 4.04
C ALA A 47 7.74 -7.43 4.80
N LYS A 48 7.86 -8.76 4.80
CA LYS A 48 9.02 -9.46 5.38
C LYS A 48 10.34 -9.05 4.71
N ASP A 49 10.37 -8.98 3.39
CA ASP A 49 11.56 -8.57 2.64
C ASP A 49 11.94 -7.12 2.96
N ILE A 50 10.96 -6.22 3.07
CA ILE A 50 11.17 -4.81 3.45
C ILE A 50 11.76 -4.70 4.86
N VAL A 51 11.24 -5.45 5.83
CA VAL A 51 11.80 -5.43 7.20
C VAL A 51 13.22 -5.98 7.23
N ALA A 52 13.50 -7.05 6.48
CA ALA A 52 14.81 -7.70 6.50
C ALA A 52 15.90 -6.93 5.72
N LYS A 53 15.53 -6.24 4.63
CA LYS A 53 16.49 -5.69 3.65
C LYS A 53 16.28 -4.20 3.34
N GLY A 54 15.20 -3.61 3.83
CA GLY A 54 14.76 -2.28 3.40
C GLY A 54 14.01 -2.30 2.07
N LEU A 55 13.68 -1.11 1.57
CA LEU A 55 13.07 -0.94 0.25
C LEU A 55 14.08 -1.16 -0.86
N ASP A 56 13.67 -1.85 -1.92
CA ASP A 56 14.45 -2.00 -3.14
C ASP A 56 14.54 -0.65 -3.87
N PRO A 57 15.74 -0.05 -4.00
CA PRO A 57 15.91 1.26 -4.62
C PRO A 57 15.74 1.26 -6.14
N SER A 58 15.73 0.09 -6.80
CA SER A 58 15.51 -0.03 -8.25
C SER A 58 14.04 0.10 -8.65
N GLU A 59 13.14 0.07 -7.67
CA GLU A 59 11.73 -0.23 -7.84
C GLU A 59 10.86 0.94 -7.33
N ASN A 60 10.69 1.94 -8.20
CA ASN A 60 9.95 3.15 -7.87
C ASN A 60 8.43 2.94 -7.80
N ILE A 61 7.76 3.69 -6.91
CA ILE A 61 6.29 3.78 -6.85
C ILE A 61 5.86 4.90 -7.79
N LEU A 62 4.96 4.59 -8.72
CA LEU A 62 4.40 5.59 -9.63
C LEU A 62 3.13 6.17 -9.03
N VAL A 63 3.06 7.49 -9.00
CA VAL A 63 1.95 8.22 -8.39
C VAL A 63 1.57 9.41 -9.25
N TYR A 64 0.33 9.86 -9.10
CA TYR A 64 -0.18 11.12 -9.66
C TYR A 64 -0.86 11.93 -8.55
N PRO A 65 -0.91 13.28 -8.65
CA PRO A 65 -1.57 14.10 -7.65
C PRO A 65 -3.03 13.71 -7.49
N SER A 66 -3.53 13.68 -6.24
CA SER A 66 -4.97 13.53 -6.00
C SER A 66 -5.69 14.80 -6.46
N GLU A 67 -6.83 14.64 -7.12
CA GLU A 67 -7.72 15.76 -7.47
C GLU A 67 -8.63 16.16 -6.30
N GLU A 68 -8.78 15.27 -5.31
CA GLU A 68 -9.69 15.47 -4.17
C GLU A 68 -8.96 16.02 -2.93
N GLU A 69 -7.68 15.70 -2.75
CA GLU A 69 -6.93 16.06 -1.54
C GLU A 69 -5.56 16.67 -1.87
N ASP A 70 -5.44 17.98 -1.66
CA ASP A 70 -4.23 18.74 -1.98
C ASP A 70 -2.99 18.21 -1.23
N GLY A 71 -1.92 17.96 -2.00
CA GLY A 71 -0.65 17.44 -1.48
C GLY A 71 -0.65 15.95 -1.18
N PHE A 72 -1.70 15.22 -1.54
CA PHE A 72 -1.73 13.76 -1.57
C PHE A 72 -1.57 13.24 -3.00
N PHE A 73 -1.16 11.98 -3.11
CA PHE A 73 -0.88 11.36 -4.40
C PHE A 73 -1.48 9.95 -4.45
N ILE A 74 -2.15 9.63 -5.55
CA ILE A 74 -2.76 8.33 -5.79
C ILE A 74 -1.73 7.42 -6.47
N VAL A 75 -1.64 6.18 -6.00
CA VAL A 75 -0.65 5.20 -6.45
C VAL A 75 -1.14 4.50 -7.72
N ALA A 76 -0.55 4.84 -8.86
CA ALA A 76 -0.81 4.18 -10.13
C ALA A 76 -0.14 2.80 -10.22
N GLU A 77 1.12 2.68 -9.78
CA GLU A 77 1.84 1.40 -9.72
C GLU A 77 2.62 1.27 -8.41
N GLY A 78 2.60 0.06 -7.85
CA GLY A 78 3.20 -0.20 -6.53
C GLY A 78 2.18 -0.31 -5.39
N ASN A 79 0.88 -0.45 -5.68
CA ASN A 79 -0.19 -0.59 -4.67
C ASN A 79 0.10 -1.68 -3.62
N ARG A 80 0.66 -2.83 -4.02
CA ARG A 80 1.10 -3.88 -3.06
C ARG A 80 2.17 -3.39 -2.09
N ARG A 81 3.16 -2.66 -2.59
CA ARG A 81 4.29 -2.13 -1.80
C ARG A 81 3.81 -1.08 -0.82
N VAL A 82 2.95 -0.18 -1.27
CA VAL A 82 2.31 0.83 -0.40
C VAL A 82 1.41 0.18 0.64
N THR A 83 0.64 -0.85 0.26
CA THR A 83 -0.20 -1.61 1.22
C THR A 83 0.68 -2.27 2.30
N ALA A 84 1.76 -2.93 1.90
CA ALA A 84 2.70 -3.54 2.84
C ALA A 84 3.31 -2.50 3.80
N LEU A 85 3.78 -1.36 3.28
CA LEU A 85 4.34 -0.27 4.09
C LEU A 85 3.32 0.32 5.07
N LYS A 86 2.08 0.55 4.64
CA LYS A 86 1.01 1.05 5.51
C LYS A 86 0.69 0.06 6.63
N LEU A 87 0.67 -1.24 6.34
CA LEU A 87 0.42 -2.29 7.34
C LEU A 87 1.60 -2.49 8.29
N LEU A 88 2.84 -2.34 7.83
CA LEU A 88 4.02 -2.33 8.69
C LEU A 88 4.01 -1.11 9.64
N LEU A 89 3.64 0.06 9.13
CA LEU A 89 3.52 1.28 9.95
C LEU A 89 2.35 1.21 10.95
N SER A 90 1.22 0.63 10.52
CA SER A 90 0.02 0.51 11.35
C SER A 90 -0.70 -0.83 11.10
N PRO A 91 -0.31 -1.90 11.81
CA PRO A 91 -0.94 -3.22 11.65
C PRO A 91 -2.44 -3.23 11.93
N LYS A 92 -2.93 -2.26 12.72
CA LYS A 92 -4.36 -2.06 13.03
C LYS A 92 -5.23 -1.78 11.80
N LEU A 93 -4.63 -1.41 10.67
CA LEU A 93 -5.34 -1.25 9.39
C LEU A 93 -5.75 -2.59 8.75
N ALA A 94 -5.19 -3.71 9.22
CA ALA A 94 -5.58 -5.02 8.71
C ALA A 94 -7.05 -5.33 9.08
N PRO A 95 -7.85 -5.90 8.15
CA PRO A 95 -9.28 -6.12 8.34
C PRO A 95 -9.61 -7.26 9.30
N ASN A 96 -8.66 -8.16 9.57
CA ASN A 96 -8.86 -9.30 10.45
C ASN A 96 -7.67 -9.50 11.40
N GLU A 97 -7.95 -10.17 12.52
CA GLU A 97 -6.99 -10.36 13.60
C GLU A 97 -5.77 -11.19 13.18
N ARG A 98 -5.96 -12.17 12.28
CA ARG A 98 -4.86 -13.00 11.76
C ARG A 98 -3.83 -12.13 11.03
N ALA A 99 -4.28 -11.31 10.09
CA ALA A 99 -3.42 -10.39 9.35
C ALA A 99 -2.78 -9.39 10.31
N ARG A 100 -3.56 -8.75 11.20
CA ARG A 100 -3.03 -7.80 12.19
C ARG A 100 -1.87 -8.41 12.99
N LYS A 101 -2.09 -9.56 13.62
CA LYS A 101 -1.08 -10.28 14.42
C LYS A 101 0.13 -10.71 13.60
N ALA A 102 -0.02 -10.96 12.31
CA ALA A 102 1.08 -11.30 11.43
C ALA A 102 1.98 -10.08 11.19
N PHE A 103 1.39 -8.92 10.87
CA PHE A 103 2.15 -7.68 10.66
C PHE A 103 2.70 -7.07 11.96
N GLU A 104 2.05 -7.26 13.11
CA GLU A 104 2.59 -6.85 14.44
C GLU A 104 3.87 -7.59 14.84
N LYS A 105 4.17 -8.74 14.22
CA LYS A 105 5.36 -9.55 14.49
C LYS A 105 6.53 -9.25 13.55
N LEU A 106 6.33 -8.39 12.56
CA LEU A 106 7.35 -7.92 11.63
C LEU A 106 7.95 -6.62 12.16
#